data_AF-A0A937H3H1-F1
#
_entry.id   AF-A0A937H3H1-F1
#
_cell.length_a   1.000
_cell.length_b   1.000
_cell.length_c   1.000
_cell.angle_alpha   90.00
_cell.angle_beta   90.00
_cell.angle_gamma   90.00
#
_symmetry.space_group_name_H-M   'P 1'
#
loop_
_entity.id
_entity.type
_entity.pdbx_description
1 polymer ?
#
loop_
_entity_poly.entity_id
_entity_poly.type
_entity_poly.pdbx_seq_one_letter_code
_entity_poly.pdbx_strand_id
1 'polypeptide(L)'
;MKLYKRIIYYFFGVLLGSVIVYFITSQKKTTFNYLPEERVLGDFKKKELIFDSTFNQNLKNNFFDNELEVIFSKSIIGKDSCNTYHVEIENSGYFNAKNCIKKVYLTGFTSSK
;
A
#
# COMPACT_ATOMS: atom_id res chain seq x y z
N MET A 1 30.49 30.50 20.31
CA MET A 1 30.45 29.01 20.22
C MET A 1 30.87 28.61 18.80
N LYS A 2 31.79 27.64 18.62
CA LYS A 2 32.29 27.26 17.27
C LYS A 2 31.25 26.43 16.52
N LEU A 3 31.15 26.60 15.19
CA LEU A 3 30.15 25.92 14.33
C LEU A 3 30.14 24.39 14.55
N TYR A 4 31.31 23.77 14.63
CA TYR A 4 31.42 22.32 14.83
C TYR A 4 30.79 21.84 16.14
N LYS A 5 30.89 22.62 17.23
CA LYS A 5 30.30 22.25 18.52
C LYS A 5 28.78 22.20 18.40
N ARG A 6 28.19 23.19 17.70
CA ARG A 6 26.75 23.25 17.44
C ARG A 6 26.27 22.04 16.63
N ILE A 7 27.03 21.64 15.60
CA ILE A 7 26.74 20.43 14.81
C ILE A 7 26.75 19.18 15.68
N ILE A 8 27.77 18.99 16.53
CA ILE A 8 27.87 17.83 17.44
C ILE A 8 26.65 17.76 18.38
N TYR A 9 26.24 18.88 18.97
CA TYR A 9 25.07 18.90 19.85
C TYR A 9 23.78 18.52 19.12
N TYR A 10 23.60 18.96 17.87
CA TYR A 10 22.45 18.54 17.06
C TYR A 10 22.49 17.05 16.72
N PHE A 11 23.65 16.52 16.29
CA PHE A 11 23.79 15.09 15.99
C PHE A 11 23.55 14.21 17.21
N PHE A 12 24.00 14.63 18.40
CA PHE A 12 23.72 13.91 19.64
C PHE A 12 22.21 13.84 19.93
N GLY A 13 21.49 14.96 19.76
CA GLY A 13 20.04 14.99 19.89
C GLY A 13 19.33 14.11 18.87
N VAL A 14 19.76 14.14 17.60
CA VAL A 14 19.22 13.28 16.53
C VAL A 14 19.47 11.81 16.84
N LEU A 15 20.66 11.44 17.31
CA LEU A 15 21.00 10.06 17.64
C LEU A 15 20.14 9.53 18.79
N LEU A 16 19.98 10.31 19.88
CA LEU A 16 19.09 9.96 20.98
C LEU A 16 17.63 9.83 20.52
N GLY A 17 17.16 10.78 19.69
CA GLY A 17 15.81 10.74 19.13
C GLY A 17 15.56 9.49 18.26
N SER A 18 16.53 9.16 17.39
CA SER A 18 16.45 7.98 16.52
C SER A 18 16.37 6.67 17.31
N VAL A 19 17.11 6.54 18.42
CA VAL A 19 17.02 5.35 19.29
C VAL A 19 15.62 5.20 19.88
N ILE A 20 15.02 6.29 20.37
CA ILE A 20 13.66 6.26 20.93
C ILE A 20 12.64 5.88 19.86
N VAL A 21 12.71 6.50 18.68
CA VAL A 21 11.83 6.19 17.54
C VAL A 21 11.95 4.72 17.17
N TYR A 22 13.18 4.20 17.06
CA TYR A 22 13.44 2.80 16.72
C TYR A 22 12.74 1.83 17.69
N PHE A 23 12.79 2.07 19.00
CA PHE A 23 12.12 1.19 19.97
C PHE A 23 10.59 1.25 19.87
N ILE A 24 10.01 2.43 19.60
CA ILE A 24 8.56 2.59 19.43
C ILE A 24 8.10 1.90 18.14
N THR A 25 8.81 2.11 17.04
CA THR A 25 8.47 1.53 15.73
C THR A 25 8.80 0.05 15.61
N SER A 26 9.71 -0.48 16.43
CA SER A 26 10.00 -1.93 16.46
C SER A 26 8.92 -2.72 17.20
N GLN A 27 8.32 -2.13 18.24
CA GLN A 27 7.26 -2.79 19.00
C GLN A 27 5.90 -2.75 18.28
N LYS A 28 5.67 -1.71 17.49
CA LYS A 28 4.48 -1.61 16.65
C LYS A 28 4.84 -2.21 15.29
N LYS A 29 4.07 -3.16 14.75
CA LYS A 29 4.23 -3.64 13.35
C LYS A 29 3.86 -2.52 12.35
N THR A 30 4.60 -1.42 12.39
CA THR A 30 4.36 -0.19 11.62
C THR A 30 4.79 -0.44 10.19
N THR A 31 3.85 -0.21 9.27
CA THR A 31 4.12 -0.21 7.83
C THR A 31 4.15 1.24 7.37
N PHE A 32 5.23 1.59 6.67
CA PHE A 32 5.48 2.93 6.20
C PHE A 32 4.99 3.09 4.75
N ASN A 33 3.67 3.09 4.58
CA ASN A 33 3.02 3.16 3.26
C ASN A 33 3.02 4.60 2.72
N TYR A 34 4.21 5.15 2.44
CA TYR A 34 4.37 6.53 2.01
C TYR A 34 4.19 6.68 0.50
N LEU A 35 4.54 5.64 -0.27
CA LEU A 35 4.39 5.67 -1.71
C LEU A 35 2.90 5.64 -2.10
N PRO A 36 2.52 6.32 -3.20
CA PRO A 36 1.12 6.37 -3.64
C PRO A 36 0.49 4.99 -3.78
N GLU A 37 1.23 4.04 -4.33
CA GLU A 37 0.83 2.65 -4.50
C GLU A 37 0.64 1.91 -3.18
N GLU A 38 1.65 1.92 -2.30
CA GLU A 38 1.58 1.30 -0.98
C GLU A 38 0.42 1.85 -0.15
N ARG A 39 0.09 3.14 -0.33
CA ARG A 39 -1.07 3.75 0.32
C ARG A 39 -2.38 3.13 -0.15
N VAL A 40 -2.53 2.89 -1.45
CA VAL A 40 -3.72 2.25 -2.03
C VAL A 40 -3.82 0.80 -1.56
N LEU A 41 -2.76 0.01 -1.73
CA LEU A 41 -2.74 -1.40 -1.32
C LEU A 41 -2.88 -1.55 0.20
N GLY A 42 -2.28 -0.65 0.98
CA GLY A 42 -2.42 -0.60 2.43
C GLY A 42 -3.83 -0.24 2.89
N ASP A 43 -4.56 0.56 2.11
CA ASP A 43 -5.98 0.82 2.34
C ASP A 43 -6.83 -0.41 1.99
N PHE A 44 -6.49 -1.16 0.94
CA PHE A 44 -7.16 -2.43 0.61
C PHE A 44 -7.01 -3.45 1.74
N LYS A 45 -5.79 -3.58 2.31
CA LYS A 45 -5.51 -4.49 3.44
C LYS A 45 -6.34 -4.22 4.69
N LYS A 46 -6.87 -3.00 4.86
CA LYS A 46 -7.69 -2.60 6.02
C LYS A 46 -9.18 -2.83 5.82
N LYS A 47 -9.60 -3.26 4.62
CA LYS A 47 -11.00 -3.34 4.20
C LYS A 47 -11.37 -4.78 3.82
N GLU A 48 -12.68 -5.04 3.82
CA GLU A 48 -13.21 -6.31 3.32
C GLU A 48 -13.08 -6.37 1.79
N LEU A 49 -12.41 -7.41 1.28
CA LEU A 49 -12.27 -7.66 -0.16
C LEU A 49 -13.44 -8.51 -0.67
N ILE A 50 -14.14 -8.01 -1.68
CA ILE A 50 -15.21 -8.75 -2.37
C ILE A 50 -14.70 -9.08 -3.77
N PHE A 51 -14.47 -10.36 -4.01
CA PHE A 51 -14.04 -10.88 -5.31
C PHE A 51 -15.24 -11.31 -6.13
N ASP A 52 -15.27 -10.94 -7.40
CA ASP A 52 -16.25 -11.48 -8.35
C ASP A 52 -15.94 -12.94 -8.73
N SER A 53 -16.70 -13.47 -9.70
CA SER A 53 -16.56 -14.84 -10.21
C SER A 53 -15.34 -15.05 -11.11
N THR A 54 -14.65 -14.00 -11.54
CA THR A 54 -13.48 -14.11 -12.44
C THR A 54 -12.21 -14.52 -11.69
N PHE A 55 -12.17 -14.33 -10.37
CA PHE A 55 -11.05 -14.75 -9.52
C PHE A 55 -11.18 -16.23 -9.14
N ASN A 56 -10.11 -16.99 -9.33
CA ASN A 56 -10.01 -18.37 -8.85
C ASN A 56 -9.76 -18.42 -7.32
N GLN A 57 -10.00 -19.57 -6.69
CA GLN A 57 -9.86 -19.71 -5.23
C GLN A 57 -8.41 -19.52 -4.75
N ASN A 58 -7.42 -19.90 -5.56
CA ASN A 58 -6.01 -19.78 -5.21
C ASN A 58 -5.57 -18.30 -5.10
N LEU A 59 -5.95 -17.47 -6.08
CA LEU A 59 -5.70 -16.02 -6.08
C LEU A 59 -6.43 -15.32 -4.93
N LYS A 60 -7.63 -15.77 -4.56
CA LYS A 60 -8.36 -15.22 -3.41
C LYS A 60 -7.60 -15.46 -2.10
N ASN A 61 -7.07 -16.66 -1.90
CA ASN A 61 -6.38 -17.04 -0.68
C ASN A 61 -5.02 -16.32 -0.53
N ASN A 62 -4.29 -16.16 -1.63
CA ASN A 62 -2.93 -15.63 -1.63
C ASN A 62 -2.85 -14.20 -2.22
N PHE A 63 -3.96 -13.44 -2.19
CA PHE A 63 -4.10 -12.19 -2.96
C PHE A 63 -2.95 -11.19 -2.71
N PHE A 64 -2.61 -10.96 -1.45
CA PHE A 64 -1.56 -10.01 -1.05
C PHE A 64 -0.14 -10.61 -1.05
N ASP A 65 0.00 -11.90 -1.34
CA ASP A 65 1.30 -12.55 -1.48
C ASP A 65 1.86 -12.38 -2.90
N ASN A 66 1.03 -11.97 -3.86
CA ASN A 66 1.47 -11.63 -5.21
C ASN A 66 2.03 -10.21 -5.26
N GLU A 67 2.92 -9.96 -6.21
CA GLU A 67 3.37 -8.61 -6.55
C GLU A 67 2.25 -7.88 -7.30
N LEU A 68 1.68 -6.87 -6.63
CA LEU A 68 0.57 -6.06 -7.13
C LEU A 68 1.09 -4.69 -7.55
N GLU A 69 0.86 -4.31 -8.80
CA GLU A 69 1.19 -2.99 -9.34
C GLU A 69 -0.07 -2.15 -9.60
N VAL A 70 -0.13 -0.92 -9.07
CA VAL A 70 -1.26 0.00 -9.31
C VAL A 70 -0.98 0.93 -10.49
N ILE A 71 -1.69 0.73 -11.60
CA ILE A 71 -1.56 1.55 -12.80
C ILE A 71 -2.47 2.78 -12.70
N PHE A 72 -1.92 3.86 -12.13
CA PHE A 72 -2.66 5.11 -11.92
C PHE A 72 -3.17 5.76 -13.22
N SER A 73 -2.45 5.60 -14.34
CA SER A 73 -2.84 6.19 -15.63
C SER A 73 -4.14 5.62 -16.20
N LYS A 74 -4.50 4.38 -15.83
CA LYS A 74 -5.73 3.70 -16.23
C LYS A 74 -6.82 3.76 -15.14
N SER A 75 -6.50 4.34 -13.99
CA SER A 75 -7.39 4.40 -12.83
C SER A 75 -8.34 5.60 -12.90
N ILE A 76 -9.56 5.44 -12.39
CA ILE A 76 -10.58 6.48 -12.35
C ILE A 76 -10.71 6.95 -10.90
N ILE A 77 -10.23 8.17 -10.62
CA ILE A 77 -10.15 8.75 -9.29
C ILE A 77 -11.09 9.96 -9.21
N GLY A 78 -11.84 10.10 -8.11
CA GLY A 78 -12.65 11.29 -7.82
C GLY A 78 -13.90 11.46 -8.69
N LYS A 79 -14.31 10.42 -9.42
CA LYS A 79 -15.55 10.44 -10.21
C LYS A 79 -16.81 10.35 -9.34
N ASP A 80 -16.77 9.50 -8.31
CA ASP A 80 -17.87 9.23 -7.39
C ASP A 80 -17.33 9.08 -5.95
N SER A 81 -18.16 8.60 -5.02
CA SER A 81 -17.76 8.29 -3.64
C SER A 81 -16.71 7.18 -3.50
N CYS A 82 -16.43 6.43 -4.58
CA CYS A 82 -15.44 5.37 -4.62
C CYS A 82 -14.47 5.60 -5.79
N ASN A 83 -13.19 5.26 -5.58
CA ASN A 83 -12.17 5.28 -6.63
C ASN A 83 -12.05 3.89 -7.26
N THR A 84 -11.83 3.82 -8.58
CA THR A 84 -11.57 2.56 -9.27
C THR A 84 -10.11 2.52 -9.71
N TYR A 85 -9.34 1.60 -9.15
CA TYR A 85 -7.93 1.40 -9.46
C TYR A 85 -7.76 0.25 -10.45
N HIS A 86 -6.93 0.44 -11.46
CA HIS A 86 -6.48 -0.64 -12.33
C HIS A 86 -5.22 -1.25 -11.72
N VAL A 87 -5.24 -2.56 -11.46
CA VAL A 87 -4.17 -3.26 -10.75
C VAL A 87 -3.69 -4.42 -11.59
N GLU A 88 -2.38 -4.53 -11.75
CA GLU A 88 -1.69 -5.62 -12.42
C GLU A 88 -1.08 -6.55 -11.37
N ILE A 89 -1.11 -7.84 -11.65
CA ILE A 89 -0.43 -8.89 -10.91
C ILE A 89 0.70 -9.39 -11.82
N GLU A 90 1.93 -9.26 -11.36
CA GLU A 90 3.09 -9.66 -12.15
C GLU A 90 2.93 -11.10 -12.65
N ASN A 91 3.12 -11.31 -13.96
CA ASN A 91 3.04 -12.61 -14.63
C ASN A 91 1.70 -13.36 -14.50
N SER A 92 0.64 -12.73 -13.98
CA SER A 92 -0.66 -13.40 -13.77
C SER A 92 -1.79 -12.73 -14.54
N GLY A 93 -1.82 -11.39 -14.60
CA GLY A 93 -2.91 -10.65 -15.26
C GLY A 93 -3.26 -9.32 -14.61
N TYR A 94 -4.37 -8.72 -15.00
CA TYR A 94 -4.83 -7.44 -14.47
C TYR A 94 -6.31 -7.49 -14.06
N PHE A 95 -6.72 -6.56 -13.20
CA PHE A 95 -8.10 -6.42 -12.72
C PHE A 95 -8.42 -4.98 -12.33
N ASN A 96 -9.70 -4.72 -12.05
CA ASN A 96 -10.16 -3.44 -11.52
C ASN A 96 -10.58 -3.58 -10.05
N ALA A 97 -10.07 -2.70 -9.19
CA ALA A 97 -10.39 -2.61 -7.78
C ALA A 97 -11.19 -1.32 -7.49
N LYS A 98 -12.50 -1.46 -7.25
CA LYS A 98 -13.35 -0.35 -6.81
C LYS A 98 -13.26 -0.20 -5.30
N ASN A 99 -12.53 0.80 -4.86
CA ASN A 99 -12.25 1.11 -3.46
C ASN A 99 -13.30 2.07 -2.88
N CYS A 100 -14.14 1.55 -1.99
CA CYS A 100 -15.15 2.30 -1.25
C CYS A 100 -14.76 2.40 0.24
N ILE A 101 -15.58 3.08 1.04
CA ILE A 101 -15.27 3.39 2.46
C ILE A 101 -14.99 2.13 3.29
N LYS A 102 -15.81 1.07 3.17
CA LYS A 102 -15.72 -0.14 4.00
C LYS A 102 -15.20 -1.38 3.24
N LYS A 103 -15.40 -1.41 1.93
CA LYS A 103 -15.18 -2.59 1.10
C LYS A 103 -14.46 -2.22 -0.19
N VAL A 104 -13.70 -3.18 -0.71
CA VAL A 104 -13.07 -3.09 -2.03
C VAL A 104 -13.66 -4.19 -2.91
N TYR A 105 -14.22 -3.80 -4.05
CA TYR A 105 -14.79 -4.74 -5.00
C TYR A 105 -13.75 -5.01 -6.10
N LEU A 106 -13.34 -6.26 -6.23
CA LEU A 106 -12.35 -6.72 -7.20
C LEU A 106 -13.11 -7.37 -8.35
N THR A 107 -12.95 -6.81 -9.54
CA THR A 107 -13.76 -7.15 -10.72
C THR A 107 -12.94 -7.31 -11.98
N GLY A 108 -13.36 -8.24 -12.84
CA GLY A 108 -12.86 -8.38 -14.21
C GLY A 108 -11.40 -8.80 -14.30
N PHE A 109 -11.00 -9.81 -13.52
CA PHE A 109 -9.67 -10.40 -13.64
C PHE A 109 -9.47 -11.00 -15.03
N THR A 110 -8.43 -10.54 -15.71
CA THR A 110 -8.01 -11.01 -17.03
C THR A 110 -6.60 -11.53 -16.93
N SER A 111 -6.41 -12.82 -17.18
CA SER A 111 -5.09 -13.44 -17.12
C SER A 111 -4.22 -12.94 -18.27
N SER A 112 -2.99 -12.52 -17.96
CA SER A 112 -1.97 -12.28 -18.99
C SER A 112 -1.49 -13.64 -19.47
N LYS A 113 -1.66 -13.89 -20.77
CA LYS A 113 -1.31 -15.16 -21.41
C LYS A 113 0.20 -15.32 -21.54
#